data_AF-A0A7D9I7Q3-F1
#
_entry.id   AF-A0A7D9I7Q3-F1
#
_cell.length_a   1.000
_cell.length_b   1.000
_cell.length_c   1.000
_cell.angle_alpha   90.00
_cell.angle_beta   90.00
_cell.angle_gamma   90.00
#
_symmetry.space_group_name_H-M   'P 1'
#
loop_
_entity.id
_entity.type
_entity.pdbx_description
1 polymer ?
#
loop_
_entity_poly.entity_id
_entity_poly.type
_entity_poly.pdbx_seq_one_letter_code
_entity_poly.pdbx_strand_id
1 'polypeptide(L)'
;MSVLQLEENKKSPKKSMVWLKAKDLILLKEIAAEGVMSNKPRSRERGQEWHKKKDQRVKVEAESLLEELIHIEGEMERQVESENEENQQRIEQERGQALEMRERAMETLGQTRKRTRQNGEGSGKEQKRRMSGDMMKWLQERVELEKEEKKAKREEEREYHEVQRVQQEEMTQAMHQTQQQFAMQMKLSDQFVQQQLQQQQQQHQQHQQEFNFLQQQMIAIMQQQQQQTNVLVNLLEKKL
;
A
#
# COMPACT_ATOMS: atom_id res chain seq x y z
N MET A 1 20.67 -37.68 30.73
CA MET A 1 21.28 -36.50 30.06
C MET A 1 20.54 -36.34 28.75
N SER A 2 19.87 -35.24 28.41
CA SER A 2 20.11 -33.86 28.82
C SER A 2 18.81 -33.18 29.25
N VAL A 3 18.90 -32.57 30.43
CA VAL A 3 18.15 -31.39 30.84
C VAL A 3 18.58 -30.26 29.88
N LEU A 4 17.66 -29.41 29.43
CA LEU A 4 17.76 -27.94 29.37
C LEU A 4 16.84 -27.37 28.28
N GLN A 5 15.72 -26.78 28.77
CA GLN A 5 15.18 -25.46 28.37
C GLN A 5 14.66 -25.35 26.92
N LEU A 6 13.34 -25.38 26.64
CA LEU A 6 12.35 -24.36 27.03
C LEU A 6 12.96 -22.96 27.15
N GLU A 7 13.50 -22.43 26.05
CA GLU A 7 13.70 -21.00 25.92
C GLU A 7 12.37 -20.33 25.54
N GLU A 8 11.77 -19.76 26.58
CA GLU A 8 10.70 -18.77 26.50
C GLU A 8 11.06 -17.67 25.49
N ASN A 9 10.21 -17.50 24.48
CA ASN A 9 10.18 -16.33 23.61
C ASN A 9 9.78 -15.09 24.43
N LYS A 10 10.74 -14.52 25.17
CA LYS A 10 10.59 -13.24 25.86
C LYS A 10 10.69 -12.11 24.84
N LYS A 11 9.57 -11.78 24.19
CA LYS A 11 9.40 -10.45 23.60
C LYS A 11 9.66 -9.42 24.69
N SER A 12 10.78 -8.71 24.61
CA SER A 12 11.07 -7.58 25.49
C SER A 12 9.90 -6.60 25.41
N PRO A 13 9.29 -6.18 26.54
CA PRO A 13 8.22 -5.20 26.50
C PRO A 13 8.79 -3.91 25.89
N LYS A 14 8.12 -3.41 24.85
CA LYS A 14 8.45 -2.11 24.23
C LYS A 14 8.58 -1.09 25.37
N LYS A 15 9.79 -0.54 25.58
CA LYS A 15 10.02 0.49 26.60
C LYS A 15 9.02 1.61 26.36
N SER A 16 8.06 1.77 27.27
CA SER A 16 7.15 2.92 27.22
C SER A 16 7.99 4.18 27.29
N MET A 17 7.66 5.17 26.46
CA MET A 17 8.35 6.45 26.47
C MET A 17 8.18 7.09 27.85
N VAL A 18 9.26 7.12 28.63
CA VAL A 18 9.26 7.80 29.93
C VAL A 18 9.34 9.30 29.66
N TRP A 19 8.24 10.00 29.97
CA TRP A 19 8.19 11.46 30.00
C TRP A 19 9.10 11.96 31.12
N LEU A 20 10.20 12.60 30.72
CA LEU A 20 11.12 13.27 31.64
C LEU A 20 10.78 14.75 31.62
N LYS A 21 10.92 15.44 32.76
CA LYS A 21 10.68 16.89 32.86
C LYS A 21 11.42 17.71 31.77
N ALA A 22 12.59 17.25 31.34
CA ALA A 22 13.33 17.86 30.24
C ALA A 22 12.59 17.78 28.91
N LYS A 23 11.95 16.64 28.61
CA LYS A 23 11.15 16.44 27.39
C LYS A 23 9.84 17.24 27.45
N ASP A 24 9.21 17.32 28.62
CA ASP A 24 8.03 18.18 28.84
C ASP A 24 8.36 19.64 28.58
N LEU A 25 9.53 20.11 29.06
CA LEU A 25 9.98 21.49 28.85
C LEU A 25 10.29 21.79 27.39
N ILE A 26 10.87 20.85 26.64
CA ILE A 26 11.10 21.01 25.20
C ILE A 26 9.77 21.12 24.47
N LEU A 27 8.85 20.19 24.74
CA LEU A 27 7.52 20.20 24.17
C LEU A 27 6.78 21.51 24.49
N LEU A 28 6.77 21.93 25.76
CA LEU A 28 6.13 23.17 26.20
C LEU A 28 6.75 24.41 25.55
N LYS A 29 8.08 24.43 25.36
CA LYS A 29 8.78 25.53 24.65
C LYS A 29 8.39 25.59 23.18
N GLU A 30 8.34 24.46 22.49
CA GLU A 30 7.90 24.39 21.09
C GLU A 30 6.44 24.84 20.94
N ILE A 31 5.54 24.33 21.78
CA ILE A 31 4.13 24.72 21.78
C ILE A 31 3.94 26.21 22.09
N ALA A 32 4.74 26.76 23.01
CA ALA A 32 4.70 28.18 23.34
C ALA A 32 5.24 29.06 22.20
N ALA A 33 6.33 28.65 21.54
CA ALA A 33 6.87 29.32 20.36
C ALA A 33 5.87 29.31 19.19
N GLU A 34 5.03 28.29 19.13
CA GLU A 34 3.94 28.18 18.18
C GLU A 34 2.74 29.12 18.49
N GLY A 35 2.75 29.89 19.58
CA GLY A 35 1.72 30.90 19.84
C GLY A 35 0.35 30.35 20.25
N VAL A 36 0.15 29.03 20.27
CA VAL A 36 -1.11 28.36 20.63
C VAL A 36 -1.50 28.64 22.10
N MET A 37 -0.52 29.00 22.93
CA MET A 37 -0.70 29.35 24.33
C MET A 37 -1.19 30.80 24.55
N SER A 38 -1.26 31.63 23.50
CA SER A 38 -1.74 33.02 23.57
C SER A 38 -3.25 33.10 23.82
N ASN A 39 -4.01 32.13 23.32
CA ASN A 39 -5.45 32.03 23.50
C ASN A 39 -5.82 31.47 24.88
N LYS A 40 -7.01 31.79 25.39
CA LYS A 40 -7.43 31.41 26.75
C LYS A 40 -7.48 29.87 26.92
N PRO A 41 -7.04 29.32 28.08
CA PRO A 41 -7.12 27.88 28.33
C PRO A 41 -8.54 27.35 28.15
N ARG A 42 -8.68 26.19 27.49
CA ARG A 42 -9.98 25.57 27.11
C ARG A 42 -10.86 26.39 26.17
N SER A 43 -10.35 27.46 25.55
CA SER A 43 -11.08 28.16 24.48
C SER A 43 -11.22 27.25 23.25
N ARG A 44 -12.36 27.38 22.58
CA ARG A 44 -12.63 26.77 21.27
C ARG A 44 -11.60 27.23 20.22
N GLU A 45 -11.19 28.49 20.28
CA GLU A 45 -10.18 29.07 19.36
C GLU A 45 -8.83 28.39 19.53
N ARG A 46 -8.40 28.17 20.78
CA ARG A 46 -7.17 27.43 21.10
C ARG A 46 -7.22 26.02 20.50
N GLY A 47 -8.34 25.31 20.67
CA GLY A 47 -8.52 23.97 20.10
C GLY A 47 -8.44 23.95 18.57
N GLN A 48 -9.01 24.96 17.89
CA GLN A 48 -8.94 25.07 16.44
C GLN A 48 -7.52 25.34 15.92
N GLU A 49 -6.73 26.16 16.62
CA GLU A 49 -5.31 26.38 16.28
C GLU A 49 -4.47 25.12 16.40
N TRP A 50 -4.71 24.31 17.44
CA TRP A 50 -4.07 23.00 17.61
C TRP A 50 -4.34 22.07 16.41
N HIS A 51 -5.59 21.96 16.00
CA HIS A 51 -5.96 21.13 14.84
C HIS A 51 -5.36 21.67 13.55
N LYS A 52 -5.46 22.98 13.32
CA LYS A 52 -4.89 23.63 12.13
C LYS A 52 -3.39 23.42 12.02
N LYS A 53 -2.64 23.56 13.12
CA LYS A 53 -1.18 23.36 13.12
C LYS A 53 -0.78 21.91 12.98
N LYS A 54 -1.52 20.99 13.60
CA LYS A 54 -1.35 19.56 13.40
C LYS A 54 -1.51 19.21 11.92
N ASP A 55 -2.58 19.67 11.29
CA ASP A 55 -2.84 19.40 9.87
C ASP A 55 -1.79 20.05 8.96
N GLN A 56 -1.30 21.25 9.31
CA GLN A 56 -0.20 21.90 8.59
C GLN A 56 1.09 21.08 8.67
N ARG A 57 1.47 20.58 9.85
CA ARG A 57 2.67 19.75 10.03
C ARG A 57 2.58 18.45 9.24
N VAL A 58 1.44 17.76 9.32
CA VAL A 58 1.21 16.52 8.57
C VAL A 58 1.33 16.77 7.07
N LYS A 59 0.83 17.89 6.55
CA LYS A 59 0.98 18.25 5.14
C LYS A 59 2.44 18.47 4.73
N VAL A 60 3.21 19.22 5.52
CA VAL A 60 4.63 19.48 5.22
C VAL A 60 5.46 18.19 5.27
N GLU A 61 5.23 17.33 6.25
CA GLU A 61 5.90 16.03 6.33
C GLU A 61 5.51 15.11 5.16
N ALA A 62 4.24 15.13 4.74
CA ALA A 62 3.78 14.38 3.58
C ALA A 62 4.41 14.91 2.27
N GLU A 63 4.52 16.23 2.09
CA GLU A 63 5.18 16.86 0.94
C GLU A 63 6.68 16.48 0.90
N SER A 64 7.37 16.53 2.05
CA SER A 64 8.77 16.13 2.17
C SER A 64 9.01 14.65 1.83
N LEU A 65 8.13 13.75 2.30
CA LEU A 65 8.22 12.33 1.97
C LEU A 65 7.95 12.06 0.49
N LEU A 66 7.05 12.84 -0.13
CA LEU A 66 6.77 12.73 -1.55
C LEU A 66 8.00 13.13 -2.39
N GLU A 67 8.67 14.22 -2.01
CA GLU A 67 9.90 14.66 -2.67
C GLU A 67 11.03 13.62 -2.54
N GLU A 68 11.18 13.00 -1.36
CA GLU A 68 12.17 11.93 -1.14
C GLU A 68 11.85 10.69 -2.01
N LEU A 69 10.58 10.28 -2.10
CA LEU A 69 10.18 9.18 -2.97
C LEU A 69 10.45 9.46 -4.45
N ILE A 70 10.15 10.67 -4.93
CA ILE A 70 10.44 11.08 -6.31
C ILE A 70 11.95 11.04 -6.58
N HIS A 71 12.76 11.49 -5.62
CA HIS A 71 14.21 11.43 -5.76
C HIS A 71 14.71 10.00 -5.85
N ILE A 72 14.26 9.13 -4.94
CA ILE A 72 14.62 7.70 -4.92
C ILE A 72 14.21 7.02 -6.23
N GLU A 73 13.02 7.30 -6.74
CA GLU A 73 12.53 6.75 -8.01
C GLU A 73 13.43 7.20 -9.18
N GLY A 74 13.78 8.48 -9.25
CA GLY A 74 14.67 9.01 -10.29
C GLY A 74 16.13 8.54 -10.18
N GLU A 75 16.61 8.17 -8.99
CA GLU A 75 17.90 7.47 -8.83
C GLU A 75 17.77 5.99 -9.23
N MET A 76 16.65 5.37 -8.86
CA MET A 76 16.07 4.12 -9.35
C MET A 76 16.34 3.90 -10.85
N GLU A 77 15.67 4.73 -11.63
CA GLU A 77 15.67 4.67 -13.09
C GLU A 77 17.05 4.88 -13.68
N ARG A 78 17.82 5.86 -13.18
CA ARG A 78 19.19 6.12 -13.66
C ARG A 78 20.12 4.93 -13.42
N GLN A 79 19.98 4.25 -12.29
CA GLN A 79 20.78 3.06 -12.01
C GLN A 79 20.43 1.91 -12.97
N VAL A 80 19.14 1.66 -13.20
CA VAL A 80 18.67 0.64 -14.15
C VAL A 80 19.14 0.93 -15.57
N GLU A 81 19.07 2.19 -16.00
CA GLU A 81 19.52 2.59 -17.33
C GLU A 81 21.04 2.40 -17.49
N SER A 82 21.83 2.81 -16.50
CA SER A 82 23.29 2.58 -16.48
C SER A 82 23.65 1.09 -16.52
N GLU A 83 22.97 0.26 -15.72
CA GLU A 83 23.21 -1.19 -15.70
C GLU A 83 22.84 -1.85 -17.03
N ASN A 84 21.77 -1.40 -17.68
CA ASN A 84 21.38 -1.87 -19.01
C ASN A 84 22.40 -1.46 -20.08
N GLU A 85 22.87 -0.21 -20.07
CA GLU A 85 23.90 0.27 -21.00
C GLU A 85 25.20 -0.53 -20.85
N GLU A 86 25.67 -0.75 -19.62
CA GLU A 86 26.86 -1.55 -19.35
C GLU A 86 26.71 -3.00 -19.83
N ASN A 87 25.56 -3.61 -19.56
CA ASN A 87 25.29 -4.98 -19.99
C ASN A 87 25.23 -5.07 -21.52
N GLN A 88 24.64 -4.09 -22.19
CA GLN A 88 24.57 -4.05 -23.64
C GLN A 88 25.95 -3.83 -24.27
N GLN A 89 26.80 -2.99 -23.69
CA GLN A 89 28.20 -2.84 -24.11
C GLN A 89 28.98 -4.15 -23.95
N ARG A 90 28.81 -4.88 -22.84
CA ARG A 90 29.44 -6.20 -22.65
C ARG A 90 29.01 -7.21 -23.71
N ILE A 91 27.71 -7.27 -24.02
CA ILE A 91 27.19 -8.18 -25.05
C ILE A 91 27.80 -7.85 -26.42
N GLU A 92 27.90 -6.56 -26.77
CA GLU A 92 28.48 -6.13 -28.04
C GLU A 92 29.98 -6.45 -28.11
N GLN A 93 30.72 -6.27 -27.01
CA GLN A 93 32.13 -6.64 -26.91
C GLN A 93 32.34 -8.15 -27.06
N GLU A 94 31.56 -8.98 -26.36
CA GLU A 94 31.63 -10.44 -26.48
C GLU A 94 31.30 -10.91 -27.91
N ARG A 95 30.30 -10.28 -28.55
CA ARG A 95 29.95 -10.53 -29.94
C ARG A 95 31.10 -10.17 -30.89
N GLY A 96 31.74 -9.02 -30.69
CA GLY A 96 32.90 -8.58 -31.45
C GLY A 96 34.08 -9.56 -31.32
N GLN A 97 34.41 -9.96 -30.09
CA GLN A 97 35.46 -10.94 -29.82
C GLN A 97 35.18 -12.30 -30.47
N ALA A 98 33.93 -12.77 -30.43
CA ALA A 98 33.54 -14.03 -31.07
C ALA A 98 33.69 -13.98 -32.60
N LEU A 99 33.33 -12.85 -33.22
CA LEU A 99 33.52 -12.64 -34.66
C LEU A 99 35.01 -12.58 -35.04
N GLU A 100 35.82 -11.87 -34.26
CA GLU A 100 37.27 -11.77 -34.48
C GLU A 100 37.96 -13.13 -34.33
N MET A 101 37.56 -13.93 -33.33
CA MET A 101 38.03 -15.32 -33.18
C MET A 101 37.66 -16.18 -34.39
N ARG A 102 36.42 -16.06 -34.88
CA ARG A 102 35.95 -16.78 -36.07
C ARG A 102 36.74 -16.37 -37.31
N GLU A 103 36.98 -15.07 -37.51
CA GLU A 103 37.75 -14.56 -38.64
C GLU A 103 39.19 -15.06 -38.60
N ARG A 104 39.89 -14.90 -37.47
CA ARG A 104 41.25 -15.43 -37.27
C ARG A 104 41.34 -16.93 -37.52
N ALA A 105 40.35 -17.70 -37.06
CA ALA A 105 40.29 -19.13 -37.31
C ALA A 105 40.12 -19.44 -38.81
N MET A 106 39.25 -18.71 -39.51
CA MET A 106 39.02 -18.86 -40.95
C MET A 106 40.23 -18.47 -41.79
N GLU A 107 40.96 -17.42 -41.40
CA GLU A 107 42.23 -17.03 -42.03
C GLU A 107 43.32 -18.10 -41.83
N THR A 108 43.44 -18.64 -40.61
CA THR A 108 44.40 -19.71 -40.28
C THR A 108 44.11 -20.99 -41.06
N LEU A 109 42.84 -21.36 -41.21
CA LEU A 109 42.41 -22.45 -42.09
C LEU A 109 42.78 -22.16 -43.56
N GLY A 110 42.59 -20.92 -44.01
CA GLY A 110 43.00 -20.48 -45.34
C GLY A 110 44.51 -20.57 -45.59
N GLN A 111 45.33 -20.19 -44.62
CA GLN A 111 46.80 -20.30 -44.68
C GLN A 111 47.28 -21.75 -44.66
N THR A 112 46.67 -22.59 -43.81
CA THR A 112 46.98 -24.03 -43.75
C THR A 112 46.60 -24.72 -45.07
N ARG A 113 45.44 -24.39 -45.63
CA ARG A 113 44.98 -24.90 -46.94
C ARG A 113 45.88 -24.43 -48.10
N LYS A 114 46.39 -23.18 -48.05
CA LYS A 114 47.38 -22.67 -49.02
C LYS A 114 48.72 -23.40 -48.89
N ARG A 115 49.21 -23.66 -47.67
CA ARG A 115 50.44 -24.43 -47.41
C ARG A 115 50.33 -25.89 -47.88
N THR A 116 49.22 -26.57 -47.60
CA THR A 116 48.98 -27.96 -48.05
C THR A 116 48.88 -28.08 -49.57
N ARG A 117 48.44 -27.03 -50.28
CA ARG A 117 48.38 -27.04 -51.76
C ARG A 117 49.73 -26.76 -52.43
N GLN A 118 50.68 -26.14 -51.71
CA GLN A 118 52.02 -25.82 -52.20
C GLN A 118 53.05 -26.93 -51.91
N ASN A 119 52.85 -27.71 -50.83
CA ASN A 119 53.56 -28.97 -50.59
C ASN A 119 52.72 -30.13 -51.13
N GLY A 120 52.90 -30.44 -52.42
CA GLY A 120 52.46 -31.73 -52.96
C GLY A 120 53.19 -32.87 -52.25
N GLU A 121 52.42 -33.90 -51.87
CA GLU A 121 52.86 -35.22 -51.40
C GLU A 121 53.70 -35.27 -50.12
N GLY A 122 52.99 -35.39 -49.00
CA GLY A 122 53.56 -35.89 -47.75
C GLY A 122 52.43 -36.38 -46.87
N SER A 123 52.27 -37.71 -46.78
CA SER A 123 51.34 -38.38 -45.88
C SER A 123 51.63 -38.00 -44.42
N GLY A 124 51.05 -36.90 -43.95
CA GLY A 124 51.02 -36.57 -42.54
C GLY A 124 50.05 -37.51 -41.86
N LYS A 125 50.58 -38.57 -41.22
CA LYS A 125 49.81 -39.39 -40.29
C LYS A 125 49.11 -38.42 -39.33
N GLU A 126 47.79 -38.41 -39.38
CA GLU A 126 46.96 -37.64 -38.48
C GLU A 126 47.27 -38.14 -37.07
N GLN A 127 48.16 -37.42 -36.38
CA GLN A 127 48.59 -37.78 -35.06
C GLN A 127 47.39 -37.49 -34.17
N LYS A 128 46.56 -38.52 -33.99
CA LYS A 128 45.39 -38.54 -33.12
C LYS A 128 45.89 -38.19 -31.73
N ARG A 129 45.88 -36.89 -31.40
CA ARG A 129 46.22 -36.40 -30.08
C ARG A 129 45.26 -37.12 -29.15
N ARG A 130 45.78 -38.05 -28.35
CA ARG A 130 45.03 -38.67 -27.26
C ARG A 130 44.75 -37.53 -26.28
N MET A 131 43.67 -36.79 -26.49
CA MET A 131 43.05 -36.05 -25.40
C MET A 131 42.69 -37.11 -24.36
N SER A 132 43.29 -37.01 -23.19
CA SER A 132 43.05 -37.95 -22.09
C SER A 132 41.53 -38.02 -21.90
N GLY A 133 40.95 -39.22 -22.01
CA GLY A 133 39.49 -39.41 -21.88
C GLY A 133 38.94 -38.83 -20.57
N ASP A 134 39.81 -38.68 -19.57
CA ASP A 134 39.55 -38.03 -18.29
C ASP A 134 39.23 -36.54 -18.41
N MET A 135 39.95 -35.81 -19.26
CA MET A 135 39.66 -34.39 -19.51
C MET A 135 38.34 -34.22 -20.28
N MET A 136 38.03 -35.13 -21.21
CA MET A 136 36.78 -35.08 -21.95
C MET A 136 35.57 -35.43 -21.06
N LYS A 137 35.74 -36.41 -20.15
CA LYS A 137 34.75 -36.76 -19.15
C LYS A 137 34.50 -35.60 -18.18
N TRP A 138 35.55 -34.96 -17.70
CA TRP A 138 35.44 -33.76 -16.87
C TRP A 138 34.75 -32.60 -17.60
N LEU A 139 35.03 -32.39 -18.89
CA LEU A 139 34.34 -31.38 -19.69
C LEU A 139 32.85 -31.70 -19.88
N GLN A 140 32.50 -32.97 -20.07
CA GLN A 140 31.10 -33.39 -20.17
C GLN A 140 30.35 -33.21 -18.85
N GLU A 141 30.95 -33.64 -17.73
CA GLU A 141 30.40 -33.48 -16.39
C GLU A 141 30.23 -31.99 -16.01
N ARG A 142 31.18 -31.14 -16.39
CA ARG A 142 31.10 -29.69 -16.17
C ARG A 142 29.97 -29.03 -16.98
N VAL A 143 29.75 -29.47 -18.22
CA VAL A 143 28.64 -28.99 -19.07
C VAL A 143 27.29 -29.47 -18.54
N GLU A 144 27.21 -30.69 -18.00
CA GLU A 144 26.00 -31.20 -17.35
C GLU A 144 25.67 -30.42 -16.08
N LEU A 145 26.66 -30.18 -15.22
CA LEU A 145 26.50 -29.36 -14.01
C LEU A 145 26.05 -27.93 -14.34
N GLU A 146 26.67 -27.27 -15.31
CA GLU A 146 26.28 -25.91 -15.72
C GLU A 146 24.83 -25.87 -16.26
N LYS A 147 24.40 -26.93 -16.96
CA LYS A 147 23.03 -27.05 -17.46
C LYS A 147 22.03 -27.31 -16.34
N GLU A 148 22.41 -28.07 -15.31
CA GLU A 148 21.60 -28.32 -14.12
C GLU A 148 21.47 -27.05 -13.26
N GLU A 149 22.57 -26.35 -12.98
CA GLU A 149 22.54 -25.06 -12.26
C GLU A 149 21.66 -24.03 -13.00
N LYS A 150 21.77 -23.95 -14.32
CA LYS A 150 20.92 -23.06 -15.13
C LYS A 150 19.43 -23.47 -15.15
N LYS A 151 19.12 -24.74 -14.90
CA LYS A 151 17.73 -25.19 -14.73
C LYS A 151 17.24 -24.88 -13.33
N ALA A 152 18.03 -25.19 -12.30
CA ALA A 152 17.72 -24.90 -10.90
C ALA A 152 17.48 -23.41 -10.68
N LYS A 153 18.34 -22.53 -11.22
CA LYS A 153 18.17 -21.08 -11.12
C LYS A 153 16.87 -20.57 -11.74
N ARG A 154 16.47 -21.13 -12.89
CA ARG A 154 15.17 -20.79 -13.53
C ARG A 154 13.97 -21.36 -12.78
N GLU A 155 14.16 -22.43 -12.03
CA GLU A 155 13.12 -23.02 -11.20
C GLU A 155 12.92 -22.20 -9.92
N GLU A 156 14.02 -21.85 -9.24
CA GLU A 156 14.03 -20.96 -8.08
C GLU A 156 13.44 -19.58 -8.42
N GLU A 157 13.76 -19.01 -9.58
CA GLU A 157 13.18 -17.74 -10.04
C GLU A 157 11.66 -17.84 -10.28
N ARG A 158 11.18 -18.99 -10.79
CA ARG A 158 9.74 -19.25 -10.94
C ARG A 158 9.05 -19.43 -9.60
N GLU A 159 9.65 -20.18 -8.68
CA GLU A 159 9.12 -20.36 -7.32
C GLU A 159 9.08 -19.02 -6.56
N TYR A 160 10.09 -18.19 -6.71
CA TYR A 160 10.12 -16.85 -6.12
C TYR A 160 8.95 -15.99 -6.62
N HIS A 161 8.71 -15.96 -7.93
CA HIS A 161 7.57 -15.25 -8.51
C HIS A 161 6.22 -15.87 -8.11
N GLU A 162 6.12 -17.19 -8.01
CA GLU A 162 4.91 -17.90 -7.54
C GLU A 162 4.59 -17.50 -6.09
N VAL A 163 5.58 -17.54 -5.19
CA VAL A 163 5.42 -17.16 -3.78
C VAL A 163 5.02 -15.69 -3.66
N GLN A 164 5.62 -14.80 -4.47
CA GLN A 164 5.25 -13.39 -4.48
C GLN A 164 3.81 -13.18 -4.94
N ARG A 165 3.37 -13.90 -5.98
CA ARG A 165 1.98 -13.85 -6.47
C ARG A 165 1.00 -14.37 -5.42
N VAL A 166 1.32 -15.49 -4.77
CA VAL A 166 0.50 -16.06 -3.69
C VAL A 166 0.39 -15.10 -2.51
N GLN A 167 1.48 -14.45 -2.08
CA GLN A 167 1.42 -13.41 -1.04
C GLN A 167 0.53 -12.23 -1.45
N GLN A 168 0.62 -11.79 -2.71
CA GLN A 168 -0.20 -10.69 -3.21
C GLN A 168 -1.69 -11.07 -3.28
N GLU A 169 -2.01 -12.28 -3.72
CA GLU A 169 -3.35 -12.84 -3.73
C GLU A 169 -3.92 -12.96 -2.31
N GLU A 170 -3.14 -13.48 -1.36
CA GLU A 170 -3.54 -13.62 0.05
C GLU A 170 -3.79 -12.25 0.70
N MET A 171 -2.93 -11.27 0.45
CA MET A 171 -3.12 -9.88 0.89
C MET A 171 -4.38 -9.26 0.31
N THR A 172 -4.64 -9.47 -0.98
CA THR A 172 -5.84 -8.98 -1.66
C THR A 172 -7.09 -9.62 -1.09
N GLN A 173 -7.05 -10.92 -0.81
CA GLN A 173 -8.16 -11.66 -0.20
C GLN A 173 -8.44 -11.18 1.24
N ALA A 174 -7.39 -10.95 2.04
CA ALA A 174 -7.52 -10.42 3.40
C ALA A 174 -8.10 -8.99 3.40
N MET A 175 -7.67 -8.14 2.47
CA MET A 175 -8.24 -6.81 2.28
C MET A 175 -9.72 -6.89 1.91
N HIS A 176 -10.07 -7.78 0.99
CA HIS A 176 -11.47 -7.97 0.58
C HIS A 176 -12.35 -8.48 1.73
N GLN A 177 -11.88 -9.44 2.52
CA GLN A 177 -12.60 -9.89 3.72
C GLN A 177 -12.79 -8.75 4.73
N THR A 178 -11.75 -7.94 4.97
CA THR A 178 -11.84 -6.78 5.87
C THR A 178 -12.85 -5.75 5.35
N GLN A 179 -12.84 -5.47 4.05
CA GLN A 179 -13.81 -4.57 3.41
C GLN A 179 -15.24 -5.11 3.54
N GLN A 180 -15.46 -6.42 3.35
CA GLN A 180 -16.78 -7.03 3.54
C GLN A 180 -17.26 -6.92 5.00
N GLN A 181 -16.38 -7.17 5.98
CA GLN A 181 -16.72 -7.01 7.39
C GLN A 181 -17.11 -5.56 7.72
N PHE A 182 -16.34 -4.59 7.21
CA PHE A 182 -16.65 -3.17 7.37
C PHE A 182 -17.97 -2.78 6.70
N ALA A 183 -18.23 -3.25 5.48
CA ALA A 183 -19.49 -3.02 4.77
C ALA A 183 -20.69 -3.62 5.53
N MET A 184 -20.53 -4.80 6.13
CA MET A 184 -21.56 -5.42 6.96
C MET A 184 -21.83 -4.60 8.23
N GLN A 185 -20.79 -4.11 8.91
CA GLN A 185 -20.92 -3.24 10.08
C GLN A 185 -21.61 -1.91 9.73
N MET A 186 -21.24 -1.30 8.59
CA MET A 186 -21.87 -0.08 8.09
C MET A 186 -23.36 -0.32 7.80
N LYS A 187 -23.70 -1.42 7.13
CA LYS A 187 -25.10 -1.78 6.83
C LYS A 187 -25.95 -2.00 8.10
N LEU A 188 -25.37 -2.59 9.14
CA LEU A 188 -26.01 -2.73 10.45
C LEU A 188 -26.24 -1.37 11.12
N SER A 189 -25.23 -0.48 11.07
CA SER A 189 -25.35 0.88 11.58
C SER A 189 -26.43 1.69 10.85
N ASP A 190 -26.45 1.64 9.52
CA ASP A 190 -27.46 2.32 8.70
C ASP A 190 -28.87 1.83 9.01
N GLN A 191 -29.04 0.51 9.18
CA GLN A 191 -30.33 -0.07 9.56
C GLN A 191 -30.76 0.42 10.96
N PHE A 192 -29.84 0.50 11.91
CA PHE A 192 -30.13 1.01 13.25
C PHE A 192 -30.55 2.49 13.21
N VAL A 193 -29.82 3.32 12.46
CA VAL A 193 -30.14 4.75 12.28
C VAL A 193 -31.48 4.94 11.59
N GLN A 194 -31.77 4.18 10.52
CA GLN A 194 -33.07 4.23 9.86
C GLN A 194 -34.21 3.87 10.81
N GLN A 195 -34.03 2.82 11.61
CA GLN A 195 -35.04 2.40 12.57
C GLN A 195 -35.29 3.48 13.63
N GLN A 196 -34.23 4.10 14.15
CA GLN A 196 -34.34 5.20 15.11
C GLN A 196 -35.06 6.41 14.50
N LEU A 197 -34.71 6.77 13.26
CA LEU A 197 -35.33 7.90 12.57
C LEU A 197 -36.82 7.66 12.29
N GLN A 198 -37.18 6.44 11.88
CA GLN A 198 -38.57 6.07 11.65
C GLN A 198 -39.40 6.15 12.95
N GLN A 199 -38.82 5.72 14.07
CA GLN A 199 -39.47 5.79 15.38
C GLN A 199 -39.68 7.24 15.84
N GLN A 200 -38.70 8.12 15.63
CA GLN A 200 -38.83 9.56 15.92
C GLN A 200 -39.91 10.21 15.04
N GLN A 201 -39.98 9.85 13.76
CA GLN A 201 -40.97 10.41 12.84
C GLN A 201 -42.40 10.01 13.23
N GLN A 202 -42.61 8.76 13.68
CA GLN A 202 -43.91 8.33 14.22
C GLN A 202 -44.31 9.11 15.47
N GLN A 203 -43.39 9.33 16.41
CA GLN A 203 -43.69 10.14 17.61
C GLN A 203 -44.06 11.58 17.24
N HIS A 204 -43.38 12.18 16.26
CA HIS A 204 -43.73 13.51 15.79
C HIS A 204 -45.13 13.56 15.17
N GLN A 205 -45.49 12.57 14.36
CA GLN A 205 -46.84 12.48 13.77
C GLN A 205 -47.93 12.35 14.84
N GLN A 206 -47.73 11.50 15.85
CA GLN A 206 -48.69 11.39 16.96
C GLN A 206 -48.87 12.71 17.69
N HIS A 207 -47.77 13.38 18.02
CA HIS A 207 -47.83 14.67 18.70
C HIS A 207 -48.54 15.74 17.85
N GLN A 208 -48.34 15.71 16.53
CA GLN A 208 -49.00 16.63 15.61
C GLN A 208 -50.51 16.35 15.49
N GLN A 209 -50.93 15.08 15.56
CA GLN A 209 -52.34 14.71 15.61
C GLN A 209 -53.00 15.12 16.92
N GLU A 210 -52.34 14.89 18.06
CA GLU A 210 -52.81 15.35 19.37
C GLU A 210 -52.95 16.88 19.42
N PHE A 211 -51.96 17.61 18.89
CA PHE A 211 -52.00 19.06 18.81
C PHE A 211 -53.13 19.55 17.90
N ASN A 212 -53.30 18.96 16.72
CA ASN A 212 -54.40 19.30 15.82
C ASN A 212 -55.77 19.00 16.44
N PHE A 213 -55.92 17.88 17.15
CA PHE A 213 -57.14 17.54 17.87
C PHE A 213 -57.44 18.56 18.98
N LEU A 214 -56.44 18.95 19.77
CA LEU A 214 -56.58 19.96 20.81
C LEU A 214 -56.95 21.33 20.22
N GLN A 215 -56.32 21.73 19.11
CA GLN A 215 -56.65 22.96 18.41
C GLN A 215 -58.10 22.94 17.88
N GLN A 216 -58.54 21.83 17.29
CA GLN A 216 -59.93 21.67 16.85
C GLN A 216 -60.92 21.77 18.02
N GLN A 217 -60.61 21.14 19.15
CA GLN A 217 -61.44 21.24 20.36
C GLN A 217 -61.51 22.69 20.85
N MET A 218 -60.40 23.42 20.84
CA MET A 218 -60.36 24.83 21.23
C MET A 218 -61.20 25.71 20.32
N ILE A 219 -61.14 25.49 18.99
CA ILE A 219 -61.98 26.20 18.00
C ILE A 219 -63.45 25.88 18.22
N ALA A 220 -63.80 24.61 18.47
CA ALA A 220 -65.18 24.21 18.72
C ALA A 220 -65.76 24.87 19.99
N ILE A 221 -64.98 24.92 21.09
CA ILE A 221 -65.37 25.60 22.34
C ILE A 221 -65.52 27.10 22.10
N MET A 222 -64.57 27.73 21.39
CA MET A 222 -64.62 29.15 21.07
C MET A 222 -65.86 29.48 20.23
N GLN A 223 -66.16 28.66 19.22
CA GLN A 223 -67.33 28.81 18.37
C GLN A 223 -68.64 28.61 19.16
N GLN A 224 -68.68 27.62 20.06
CA GLN A 224 -69.80 27.41 20.97
C GLN A 224 -70.02 28.61 21.89
N GLN A 225 -68.95 29.17 22.46
CA GLN A 225 -69.03 30.33 23.33
C GLN A 225 -69.56 31.56 22.56
N GLN A 226 -69.07 31.77 21.34
CA GLN A 226 -69.52 32.86 20.47
C GLN A 226 -71.02 32.73 20.11
N GLN A 227 -71.50 31.50 19.83
CA GLN A 227 -72.93 31.25 19.60
C GLN A 227 -73.77 31.52 20.85
N GLN A 228 -73.31 31.10 22.05
CA GLN A 228 -74.02 31.39 23.30
C GLN A 228 -74.11 32.90 23.57
N THR A 229 -73.02 33.65 23.35
CA THR A 229 -73.02 35.10 23.48
C THR A 229 -73.99 35.76 22.50
N ASN A 230 -74.02 35.31 21.24
CA ASN A 230 -74.96 35.83 20.24
C ASN A 230 -76.42 35.54 20.60
N VAL A 231 -76.74 34.36 21.14
CA VAL A 231 -78.11 34.04 21.58
C VAL A 231 -78.52 34.90 22.79
N LEU A 232 -77.61 35.12 23.75
CA LEU A 232 -77.85 36.01 24.88
C LEU A 232 -78.07 37.47 24.44
N VAL A 233 -77.29 37.97 23.49
CA VAL A 233 -77.45 39.32 22.92
C VAL A 233 -78.80 39.43 22.18
N ASN A 234 -79.15 38.46 21.34
CA ASN A 234 -80.44 38.44 20.63
C ASN A 234 -81.65 38.33 21.59
N LEU A 235 -81.52 37.63 22.71
CA LEU A 235 -82.56 37.55 23.75
C LEU A 235 -82.69 38.86 24.55
N LEU A 236 -81.61 39.62 24.70
CA LEU A 236 -81.62 40.95 25.30
C LEU A 236 -82.20 42.00 24.33
N GLU A 237 -81.89 41.92 23.04
CA GLU A 237 -82.45 42.80 21.99
C GLU A 237 -83.96 42.59 21.77
N LYS A 238 -84.47 41.35 21.90
CA LYS A 238 -85.92 41.07 21.78
C LYS A 238 -86.77 41.46 22.99
N LYS A 239 -86.15 41.87 24.10
CA LYS A 239 -86.86 42.28 25.33
C LYS A 239 -86.88 43.80 25.57
N LEU A 240 -86.25 44.57 24.69
CA LEU A 240 -86.39 46.03 24.58
C LEU A 240 -87.35 46.37 23.43
#